data_AF-A0A8S9KPV3-F1
#
_entry.id   AF-A0A8S9KPV3-F1
#
_cell.length_a   1.000
_cell.length_b   1.000
_cell.length_c   1.000
_cell.angle_alpha   90.00
_cell.angle_beta   90.00
_cell.angle_gamma   90.00
#
_symmetry.space_group_name_H-M   'P 1'
#
loop_
_entity.id
_entity.type
_entity.pdbx_description
1 polymer ?
#
loop_
_entity_poly.entity_id
_entity_poly.type
_entity_poly.pdbx_seq_one_letter_code
_entity_poly.pdbx_strand_id
1 'polypeptide(L)'
;FIEKEEDGSSSQGVKRELAFTFSFPVKHSSISSGVLIKWTKGFEISEMVGRDIAECLQVALNTRGLDMHVAALVNDTVGALSLGYYHDPDTVVAVVFGTGSNACYLERTDAIIKSQGLLTTSGSMVVNMEWGNFWSSHLPRTSYDIELDAESSNSNDMGFEKMIAGMYLGMDREFECLQTTLHLNNNNNLYIPMYIFFE
;
A
#
# COMPACT_ATOMS: atom_id res chain seq x y z
N PHE A 1 11.86 -12.91 -2.79
CA PHE A 1 12.64 -14.00 -3.39
C PHE A 1 13.73 -13.41 -4.26
N ILE A 2 14.94 -13.30 -3.70
CA ILE A 2 16.18 -13.34 -4.51
C ILE A 2 16.89 -14.56 -3.95
N GLU A 3 16.85 -15.66 -4.69
CA GLU A 3 17.71 -16.79 -4.36
C GLU A 3 19.15 -16.30 -4.47
N LYS A 4 19.93 -16.57 -3.43
CA LYS A 4 21.37 -16.36 -3.44
C LYS A 4 21.92 -17.43 -4.38
N GLU A 5 22.19 -17.06 -5.63
CA GLU A 5 22.97 -17.92 -6.53
C GLU A 5 24.32 -18.18 -5.86
N GLU A 6 24.55 -19.44 -5.48
CA GLU A 6 25.88 -19.93 -5.15
C GLU A 6 26.76 -19.87 -6.41
N ASP A 7 28.04 -19.57 -6.17
CA ASP A 7 29.06 -19.22 -7.15
C ASP A 7 29.02 -20.02 -8.47
N GLY A 8 29.05 -19.27 -9.59
CA GLY A 8 29.80 -19.71 -10.76
C GLY A 8 29.01 -20.30 -11.93
N SER A 9 28.01 -19.59 -12.46
CA SER A 9 27.81 -19.60 -13.92
C SER A 9 27.28 -18.24 -14.38
N SER A 10 28.06 -17.52 -15.17
CA SER A 10 27.59 -16.32 -15.86
C SER A 10 26.50 -16.74 -16.85
N SER A 11 25.24 -16.49 -16.54
CA SER A 11 24.15 -16.54 -17.50
C SER A 11 24.34 -15.38 -18.49
N GLN A 12 25.20 -15.59 -19.50
CA GLN A 12 25.41 -14.63 -20.57
C GLN A 12 24.08 -14.44 -21.33
N GLY A 13 23.47 -13.25 -21.20
CA GLY A 13 22.48 -12.73 -22.13
C GLY A 13 21.08 -12.43 -21.60
N VAL A 14 20.72 -12.80 -20.37
CA VAL A 14 19.40 -12.48 -19.81
C VAL A 14 19.52 -11.34 -18.79
N LYS A 15 19.02 -10.17 -19.18
CA LYS A 15 18.94 -9.00 -18.30
C LYS A 15 18.07 -9.32 -17.10
N ARG A 16 18.54 -9.04 -15.88
CA ARG A 16 17.78 -9.34 -14.65
C ARG A 16 16.53 -8.47 -14.56
N GLU A 17 15.39 -9.07 -14.23
CA GLU A 17 14.13 -8.35 -14.06
C GLU A 17 13.90 -7.95 -12.59
N LEU A 18 13.30 -6.77 -12.40
CA LEU A 18 12.96 -6.22 -11.11
C LEU A 18 11.50 -5.76 -11.12
N ALA A 19 10.75 -6.21 -10.13
CA ALA A 19 9.48 -5.60 -9.75
C ALA A 19 9.75 -4.49 -8.73
N PHE A 20 9.28 -3.29 -9.03
CA PHE A 20 9.40 -2.13 -8.17
C PHE A 20 8.10 -1.93 -7.40
N THR A 21 8.11 -2.22 -6.10
CA THR A 21 6.99 -1.87 -5.23
C THR A 21 7.09 -0.41 -4.81
N PHE A 22 6.08 0.39 -5.18
CA PHE A 22 6.03 1.81 -4.88
C PHE A 22 4.64 2.20 -4.33
N SER A 23 4.55 2.33 -3.01
CA SER A 23 3.30 2.43 -2.26
C SER A 23 2.77 3.86 -2.11
N PHE A 24 2.68 4.59 -3.23
CA PHE A 24 2.13 5.94 -3.28
C PHE A 24 1.10 6.04 -4.42
N PRO A 25 0.21 7.05 -4.39
CA PRO A 25 -0.74 7.28 -5.48
C PRO A 25 -0.04 7.48 -6.83
N VAL A 26 -0.15 6.48 -7.70
CA VAL A 26 0.44 6.47 -9.03
C VAL A 26 -0.64 6.30 -10.09
N LYS A 27 -0.58 7.11 -11.13
CA LYS A 27 -1.36 6.93 -12.36
C LYS A 27 -0.59 5.98 -13.28
N HIS A 28 -1.00 4.72 -13.30
CA HIS A 28 -0.41 3.72 -14.20
C HIS A 28 -0.77 4.00 -15.66
N SER A 29 0.26 4.01 -16.51
CA SER A 29 0.17 4.02 -17.97
C SER A 29 0.40 2.62 -18.55
N SER A 30 1.17 1.79 -17.87
CA SER A 30 1.37 0.37 -18.17
C SER A 30 1.72 -0.40 -16.88
N ILE A 31 2.02 -1.70 -17.00
CA ILE A 31 2.49 -2.49 -15.85
C ILE A 31 3.86 -2.04 -15.34
N SER A 32 4.69 -1.43 -16.18
CA SER A 32 6.07 -1.02 -15.86
C SER A 32 6.28 0.49 -15.87
N SER A 33 5.21 1.27 -15.94
CA SER A 33 5.25 2.73 -16.07
C SER A 33 4.11 3.36 -15.29
N GLY A 34 4.43 4.42 -14.54
CA GLY A 34 3.43 5.09 -13.73
C GLY A 34 3.91 6.44 -13.20
N VAL A 35 3.04 7.42 -13.33
CA VAL A 35 3.28 8.80 -12.92
C VAL A 35 2.84 9.03 -11.49
N LEU A 36 3.72 9.54 -10.64
CA LEU A 36 3.37 9.92 -9.27
C LEU A 36 2.37 11.08 -9.28
N ILE A 37 1.23 10.90 -8.61
CA ILE A 37 0.17 11.91 -8.50
C ILE A 37 0.43 12.84 -7.33
N LYS A 38 0.68 12.27 -6.15
CA LYS A 38 0.98 13.01 -4.92
C LYS A 38 1.75 12.12 -3.96
N TRP A 39 2.59 12.73 -3.13
CA TRP A 39 3.13 12.03 -1.97
C TRP A 39 2.07 11.91 -0.88
N THR A 40 2.16 10.84 -0.11
CA THR A 40 1.34 10.56 1.08
C THR A 40 2.26 10.10 2.21
N LYS A 41 1.72 9.69 3.36
CA LYS A 41 2.50 9.08 4.45
C LYS A 41 3.64 10.00 4.95
N GLY A 42 3.44 11.32 4.90
CA GLY A 42 4.43 12.31 5.36
C GLY A 42 5.63 12.57 4.44
N PHE A 43 5.64 12.03 3.22
CA PHE A 43 6.69 12.33 2.24
C PHE A 43 6.40 13.62 1.47
N GLU A 44 7.45 14.35 1.11
CA GLU A 44 7.33 15.57 0.29
C GLU A 44 8.60 15.78 -0.55
N ILE A 45 8.59 15.32 -1.81
CA ILE A 45 9.65 15.56 -2.80
C ILE A 45 9.01 16.15 -4.05
N SER A 46 8.93 17.48 -4.10
CA SER A 46 8.14 18.21 -5.10
C SER A 46 8.54 17.90 -6.55
N GLU A 47 9.82 17.66 -6.80
CA GLU A 47 10.38 17.43 -8.14
C GLU A 47 9.99 16.07 -8.74
N MET A 48 9.48 15.15 -7.93
CA MET A 48 9.08 13.81 -8.38
C MET A 48 7.60 13.73 -8.76
N VAL A 49 6.78 14.67 -8.30
CA VAL A 49 5.36 14.71 -8.64
C VAL A 49 5.20 14.97 -10.13
N GLY A 50 4.36 14.19 -10.81
CA GLY A 50 4.18 14.27 -12.26
C GLY A 50 5.24 13.56 -13.10
N ARG A 51 6.21 12.87 -12.48
CA ARG A 51 7.23 12.07 -13.19
C ARG A 51 6.91 10.58 -13.17
N ASP A 52 7.39 9.87 -14.19
CA ASP A 52 7.36 8.40 -14.21
C ASP A 52 8.40 7.83 -13.25
N ILE A 53 7.92 7.17 -12.20
CA ILE A 53 8.75 6.69 -11.10
C ILE A 53 9.55 5.43 -11.50
N ALA A 54 9.01 4.59 -12.37
CA ALA A 54 9.70 3.42 -12.88
C ALA A 54 10.85 3.83 -13.82
N GLU A 55 10.61 4.82 -14.68
CA GLU A 55 11.65 5.40 -15.53
C GLU A 55 12.76 6.04 -14.69
N CYS A 56 12.40 6.80 -13.65
CA CYS A 56 13.38 7.39 -12.74
C CYS A 56 14.28 6.34 -12.09
N LEU A 57 13.71 5.20 -11.65
CA LEU A 57 14.49 4.09 -11.11
C LEU A 57 15.36 3.44 -12.19
N GLN A 58 14.84 3.22 -13.40
CA GLN A 58 15.60 2.63 -14.51
C GLN A 58 16.82 3.49 -14.87
N VAL A 59 16.67 4.82 -14.92
CA VAL A 59 17.78 5.76 -15.15
C VAL A 59 18.82 5.66 -14.03
N ALA A 60 18.40 5.57 -12.77
CA ALA A 60 19.31 5.42 -11.64
C ALA A 60 20.09 4.10 -11.69
N LEU A 61 19.45 2.98 -12.06
CA LEU A 61 20.09 1.68 -12.25
C LEU A 61 21.13 1.71 -13.38
N ASN A 62 20.77 2.29 -14.53
CA ASN A 62 21.67 2.44 -15.68
C ASN A 62 22.90 3.30 -15.32
N THR A 63 22.68 4.40 -14.59
CA THR A 63 23.77 5.31 -14.16
C THR A 63 24.75 4.62 -13.22
N ARG A 64 24.29 3.63 -12.45
CA ARG A 64 25.13 2.80 -11.57
C ARG A 64 25.77 1.62 -12.29
N GLY A 65 25.50 1.42 -13.59
CA GLY A 65 26.02 0.29 -14.36
C GLY A 65 25.42 -1.06 -13.98
N LEU A 66 24.21 -1.07 -13.41
CA LEU A 66 23.52 -2.30 -13.02
C LEU A 66 22.74 -2.88 -14.20
N ASP A 67 23.01 -4.14 -14.56
CA ASP A 67 22.29 -4.85 -15.62
C ASP A 67 20.92 -5.36 -15.14
N MET A 68 20.01 -4.42 -14.91
CA MET A 68 18.65 -4.66 -14.39
C MET A 68 17.59 -3.91 -15.19
N HIS A 69 16.43 -4.51 -15.34
CA HIS A 69 15.25 -3.96 -16.03
C HIS A 69 14.06 -3.89 -15.08
N VAL A 70 13.44 -2.70 -14.96
CA VAL A 70 12.18 -2.53 -14.21
C VAL A 70 11.04 -3.11 -15.03
N ALA A 71 10.68 -4.37 -14.74
CA ALA A 71 9.67 -5.12 -15.48
C ALA A 71 8.24 -4.83 -15.00
N ALA A 72 8.08 -4.40 -13.74
CA ALA A 72 6.79 -4.06 -13.18
C ALA A 72 6.92 -2.95 -12.13
N LEU A 73 5.90 -2.09 -12.06
CA LEU A 73 5.64 -1.14 -11.00
C LEU A 73 4.37 -1.59 -10.29
N VAL A 74 4.43 -1.84 -8.99
CA VAL A 74 3.34 -2.47 -8.25
C VAL A 74 3.10 -1.71 -6.94
N ASN A 75 1.84 -1.61 -6.51
CA ASN A 75 1.51 -1.18 -5.15
C ASN A 75 1.77 -2.32 -4.16
N ASP A 76 2.19 -2.03 -2.92
CA ASP A 76 2.47 -3.05 -1.90
C ASP A 76 1.29 -3.97 -1.60
N THR A 77 0.09 -3.40 -1.51
CA THR A 77 -1.15 -4.11 -1.20
C THR A 77 -1.52 -5.05 -2.34
N VAL A 78 -1.31 -4.62 -3.58
CA VAL A 78 -1.44 -5.47 -4.79
C VAL A 78 -0.40 -6.58 -4.81
N GLY A 79 0.83 -6.30 -4.40
CA GLY A 79 1.87 -7.32 -4.23
C GLY A 79 1.49 -8.37 -3.18
N ALA A 80 0.90 -7.94 -2.05
CA ALA A 80 0.39 -8.82 -1.01
C ALA A 80 -0.75 -9.72 -1.53
N LEU A 81 -1.71 -9.15 -2.27
CA LEU A 81 -2.77 -9.93 -2.92
C LEU A 81 -2.20 -10.95 -3.91
N SER A 82 -1.22 -10.53 -4.70
CA SER A 82 -0.62 -11.40 -5.73
C SER A 82 0.11 -12.59 -5.11
N LEU A 83 0.82 -12.37 -3.99
CA LEU A 83 1.46 -13.43 -3.22
C LEU A 83 0.43 -14.35 -2.56
N GLY A 84 -0.63 -13.78 -1.98
CA GLY A 84 -1.74 -14.54 -1.40
C GLY A 84 -2.40 -15.44 -2.44
N TYR A 85 -2.79 -14.88 -3.58
CA TYR A 85 -3.41 -15.59 -4.71
C TYR A 85 -2.50 -16.68 -5.29
N TYR A 86 -1.18 -16.46 -5.31
CA TYR A 86 -0.22 -17.48 -5.75
C TYR A 86 -0.25 -18.73 -4.86
N HIS A 87 -0.43 -18.55 -3.55
CA HIS A 87 -0.51 -19.66 -2.60
C HIS A 87 -1.91 -20.26 -2.46
N ASP A 88 -2.94 -19.42 -2.56
CA ASP A 88 -4.34 -19.79 -2.42
C ASP A 88 -5.20 -19.01 -3.43
N PRO A 89 -5.71 -19.66 -4.49
CA PRO A 89 -6.55 -19.03 -5.51
C PRO A 89 -7.86 -18.41 -4.98
N ASP A 90 -8.29 -18.75 -3.76
CA ASP A 90 -9.47 -18.14 -3.13
C ASP A 90 -9.16 -16.77 -2.49
N THR A 91 -7.89 -16.34 -2.50
CA THR A 91 -7.48 -15.02 -2.01
C THR A 91 -7.93 -13.91 -2.96
N VAL A 92 -9.03 -13.24 -2.62
CA VAL A 92 -9.64 -12.18 -3.45
C VAL A 92 -9.48 -10.77 -2.89
N VAL A 93 -8.99 -10.61 -1.66
CA VAL A 93 -8.78 -9.32 -0.99
C VAL A 93 -7.44 -9.33 -0.25
N ALA A 94 -6.73 -8.21 -0.27
CA ALA A 94 -5.60 -7.95 0.62
C ALA A 94 -5.78 -6.61 1.32
N VAL A 95 -5.44 -6.58 2.61
CA VAL A 95 -5.51 -5.40 3.45
C VAL A 95 -4.18 -5.21 4.17
N VAL A 96 -3.69 -3.98 4.20
CA VAL A 96 -2.48 -3.59 4.91
C VAL A 96 -2.87 -2.68 6.07
N PHE A 97 -2.45 -3.05 7.27
CA PHE A 97 -2.47 -2.22 8.48
C PHE A 97 -1.04 -2.07 9.00
N GLY A 98 -0.46 -0.90 8.83
CA GLY A 98 0.89 -0.58 9.28
C GLY A 98 1.00 0.88 9.64
N THR A 99 2.08 1.55 9.22
CA THR A 99 2.18 3.01 9.33
C THR A 99 1.03 3.72 8.62
N GLY A 100 0.64 3.23 7.43
CA GLY A 100 -0.58 3.63 6.74
C GLY A 100 -1.59 2.48 6.68
N SER A 101 -2.70 2.69 5.97
CA SER A 101 -3.68 1.65 5.70
C SER A 101 -4.16 1.67 4.26
N ASN A 102 -4.27 0.49 3.65
CA ASN A 102 -4.81 0.33 2.30
C ASN A 102 -5.49 -1.03 2.12
N ALA A 103 -6.33 -1.14 1.10
CA ALA A 103 -6.93 -2.39 0.65
C ALA A 103 -6.93 -2.49 -0.88
N CYS A 104 -6.85 -3.72 -1.38
CA CYS A 104 -7.11 -4.02 -2.77
C CYS A 104 -7.88 -5.34 -2.88
N TYR A 105 -8.59 -5.51 -3.98
CA TYR A 105 -9.38 -6.71 -4.22
C TYR A 105 -9.44 -7.06 -5.70
N LEU A 106 -9.80 -8.31 -5.99
CA LEU A 106 -10.06 -8.79 -7.34
C LEU A 106 -11.52 -8.50 -7.71
N GLU A 107 -11.71 -7.71 -8.76
CA GLU A 107 -13.04 -7.34 -9.27
C GLU A 107 -13.25 -7.88 -10.68
N ARG A 108 -14.48 -8.19 -11.04
CA ARG A 108 -14.84 -8.56 -12.41
C ARG A 108 -14.73 -7.35 -13.32
N THR A 109 -14.07 -7.50 -14.45
CA THR A 109 -13.84 -6.38 -15.38
C THR A 109 -15.14 -5.76 -15.88
N ASP A 110 -16.20 -6.57 -16.07
CA ASP A 110 -17.50 -6.11 -16.53
C ASP A 110 -18.23 -5.20 -15.52
N ALA A 111 -17.93 -5.33 -14.23
CA ALA A 111 -18.46 -4.48 -13.16
C ALA A 111 -17.73 -3.12 -13.06
N ILE A 112 -16.53 -2.99 -13.64
CA ILE A 112 -15.75 -1.76 -13.63
C ILE A 112 -16.15 -0.88 -14.82
N ILE A 113 -17.15 -0.02 -14.61
CA ILE A 113 -17.71 0.86 -15.67
C ILE A 113 -16.61 1.72 -16.33
N LYS A 114 -15.66 2.22 -15.54
CA LYS A 114 -14.54 3.07 -16.04
C LYS A 114 -13.55 2.35 -16.96
N SER A 115 -13.52 1.01 -16.97
CA SER A 115 -12.64 0.22 -17.85
C SER A 115 -13.39 -0.42 -19.03
N GLN A 116 -14.68 -0.09 -19.22
CA GLN A 116 -15.43 -0.57 -20.37
C GLN A 116 -14.75 -0.11 -21.67
N GLY A 117 -14.43 -1.06 -22.55
CA GLY A 117 -13.69 -0.83 -23.80
C GLY A 117 -12.19 -1.11 -23.72
N LEU A 118 -11.63 -1.40 -22.54
CA LEU A 118 -10.27 -1.93 -22.42
C LEU A 118 -10.27 -3.45 -22.65
N LEU A 119 -9.34 -3.92 -23.49
CA LEU A 119 -9.12 -5.36 -23.69
C LEU A 119 -8.57 -5.96 -22.40
N THR A 120 -9.34 -6.85 -21.78
CA THR A 120 -8.85 -7.68 -20.67
C THR A 120 -8.81 -9.14 -21.09
N THR A 121 -7.77 -9.84 -20.68
CA THR A 121 -7.50 -11.23 -21.07
C THR A 121 -8.09 -12.26 -20.10
N SER A 122 -8.36 -11.86 -18.84
CA SER A 122 -8.70 -12.77 -17.74
C SER A 122 -10.13 -12.59 -17.19
N GLY A 123 -10.88 -11.57 -17.64
CA GLY A 123 -12.22 -11.24 -17.13
C GLY A 123 -12.26 -10.65 -15.71
N SER A 124 -11.11 -10.57 -15.03
CA SER A 124 -10.96 -9.99 -13.69
C SER A 124 -9.76 -9.04 -13.64
N MET A 125 -9.84 -8.03 -12.79
CA MET A 125 -8.84 -6.98 -12.61
C MET A 125 -8.66 -6.66 -11.13
N VAL A 126 -7.42 -6.51 -10.69
CA VAL A 126 -7.14 -6.04 -9.33
C VAL A 126 -7.43 -4.55 -9.22
N VAL A 127 -8.24 -4.18 -8.24
CA VAL A 127 -8.57 -2.79 -7.89
C VAL A 127 -7.82 -2.42 -6.61
N ASN A 128 -6.81 -1.57 -6.75
CA ASN A 128 -6.20 -0.87 -5.60
C ASN A 128 -7.13 0.28 -5.18
N MET A 129 -7.64 0.24 -3.95
CA MET A 129 -8.64 1.19 -3.49
C MET A 129 -8.04 2.53 -3.05
N GLU A 130 -6.79 2.53 -2.54
CA GLU A 130 -6.19 3.69 -1.85
C GLU A 130 -7.19 4.28 -0.84
N TRP A 131 -7.76 3.40 0.00
CA TRP A 131 -8.97 3.69 0.79
C TRP A 131 -8.75 4.70 1.92
N GLY A 132 -7.53 5.16 2.13
CA GLY A 132 -7.19 6.09 3.21
C GLY A 132 -7.98 7.39 3.12
N ASN A 133 -8.40 7.78 1.92
CA ASN A 133 -9.25 8.95 1.70
C ASN A 133 -10.76 8.67 1.75
N PHE A 134 -11.17 7.49 2.19
CA PHE A 134 -12.59 7.20 2.35
C PHE A 134 -13.23 8.19 3.33
N TRP A 135 -14.44 8.64 3.01
CA TRP A 135 -15.19 9.56 3.84
C TRP A 135 -16.67 9.16 3.89
N SER A 136 -17.24 9.20 5.08
CA SER A 136 -18.67 8.98 5.33
C SER A 136 -19.08 9.70 6.60
N SER A 137 -20.29 10.26 6.62
CA SER A 137 -20.90 10.82 7.84
C SER A 137 -21.15 9.77 8.93
N HIS A 138 -21.04 8.49 8.59
CA HIS A 138 -21.19 7.36 9.50
C HIS A 138 -19.86 6.94 10.14
N LEU A 139 -18.73 7.56 9.77
CA LEU A 139 -17.46 7.32 10.46
C LEU A 139 -17.55 7.93 11.88
N PRO A 140 -17.29 7.14 12.95
CA PRO A 140 -17.44 7.59 14.33
C PRO A 140 -16.24 8.47 14.74
N ARG A 141 -16.10 9.65 14.13
CA ARG A 141 -15.03 10.59 14.50
C ARG A 141 -15.30 11.22 15.87
N THR A 142 -14.31 11.14 16.73
CA THR A 142 -14.25 11.83 18.02
C THR A 142 -13.71 13.25 17.85
N SER A 143 -13.68 14.03 18.94
CA SER A 143 -12.99 15.32 18.97
C SER A 143 -11.48 15.17 18.78
N TYR A 144 -10.88 14.05 19.17
CA TYR A 144 -9.45 13.78 19.01
C TYR A 144 -9.08 13.59 17.54
N ASP A 145 -9.88 12.82 16.79
CA ASP A 145 -9.70 12.67 15.35
C ASP A 145 -9.75 14.02 14.61
N ILE A 146 -10.65 14.91 15.05
CA ILE A 146 -10.80 16.25 14.46
C ILE A 146 -9.58 17.12 14.77
N GLU A 147 -9.09 17.10 16.00
CA GLU A 147 -7.90 17.85 16.43
C GLU A 147 -6.65 17.33 15.71
N LEU A 148 -6.46 16.01 15.68
CA LEU A 148 -5.37 15.34 14.97
C LEU A 148 -5.39 15.66 13.47
N ASP A 149 -6.56 15.65 12.83
CA ASP A 149 -6.68 16.04 11.42
C ASP A 149 -6.34 17.53 11.21
N ALA A 150 -6.77 18.41 12.11
CA ALA A 150 -6.50 19.84 12.03
C ALA A 150 -5.00 20.18 12.22
N GLU A 151 -4.31 19.43 13.08
CA GLU A 151 -2.87 19.60 13.33
C GLU A 151 -1.98 18.92 12.27
N SER A 152 -2.54 18.01 11.48
CA SER A 152 -1.80 17.31 10.43
C SER A 152 -1.42 18.23 9.27
N SER A 153 -0.32 17.89 8.59
CA SER A 153 0.11 18.60 7.37
C SER A 153 -0.87 18.44 6.20
N ASN A 154 -1.76 17.45 6.25
CA ASN A 154 -2.74 17.11 5.24
C ASN A 154 -4.18 17.17 5.81
N SER A 155 -4.54 18.27 6.46
CA SER A 155 -5.88 18.48 7.02
C SER A 155 -6.99 18.27 5.99
N ASN A 156 -8.07 17.58 6.38
CA ASN A 156 -9.19 17.14 5.55
C ASN A 156 -8.84 16.12 4.44
N ASP A 157 -7.64 15.54 4.45
CA ASP A 157 -7.22 14.46 3.55
C ASP A 157 -6.81 13.23 4.39
N MET A 158 -6.94 12.04 3.81
CA MET A 158 -6.60 10.77 4.47
C MET A 158 -7.37 10.52 5.80
N GLY A 159 -8.62 10.99 5.89
CA GLY A 159 -9.40 10.93 7.12
C GLY A 159 -9.64 9.51 7.64
N PHE A 160 -9.89 8.55 6.74
CA PHE A 160 -10.04 7.15 7.15
C PHE A 160 -8.71 6.52 7.59
N GLU A 161 -7.60 6.85 6.91
CA GLU A 161 -6.27 6.38 7.31
C GLU A 161 -5.91 6.90 8.71
N LYS A 162 -6.20 8.17 9.00
CA LYS A 162 -5.97 8.78 10.32
C LYS A 162 -6.68 8.05 11.46
N MET A 163 -7.85 7.47 11.20
CA MET A 163 -8.61 6.75 12.23
C MET A 163 -8.14 5.32 12.48
N ILE A 164 -7.45 4.66 11.52
CA ILE A 164 -7.17 3.21 11.59
C ILE A 164 -5.70 2.84 11.47
N ALA A 165 -4.87 3.73 10.94
CA ALA A 165 -3.47 3.42 10.68
C ALA A 165 -2.64 3.57 11.94
N GLY A 166 -1.66 2.68 12.10
CA GLY A 166 -0.82 2.60 13.29
C GLY A 166 0.00 3.87 13.56
N MET A 167 0.23 4.73 12.56
CA MET A 167 0.87 6.03 12.76
C MET A 167 0.08 6.95 13.70
N TYR A 168 -1.24 6.84 13.71
CA TYR A 168 -2.14 7.78 14.41
C TYR A 168 -2.73 7.18 15.68
N LEU A 169 -2.85 5.84 15.76
CA LEU A 169 -3.33 5.15 16.97
C LEU A 169 -2.54 5.49 18.25
N GLY A 170 -1.24 5.84 18.13
CA GLY A 170 -0.44 6.27 19.28
C GLY A 170 -0.57 7.76 19.66
N MET A 171 -1.11 8.58 18.75
CA MET A 171 -1.33 10.02 18.95
C MET A 171 -2.73 10.28 19.52
N ASP A 172 -3.69 9.38 19.25
CA ASP A 172 -4.97 9.37 19.93
C ASP A 172 -4.76 9.07 21.42
N ARG A 173 -4.90 10.10 22.26
CA ARG A 173 -4.69 10.00 23.72
C ARG A 173 -5.61 9.00 24.42
N GLU A 174 -6.64 8.48 23.75
CA GLU A 174 -7.41 7.32 24.23
C GLU A 174 -6.56 6.06 24.37
N PHE A 175 -5.54 5.85 23.53
CA PHE A 175 -4.62 4.72 23.67
C PHE A 175 -3.69 4.85 24.89
N GLU A 176 -3.39 6.07 25.34
CA GLU A 176 -2.67 6.30 26.60
C GLU A 176 -3.50 5.81 27.80
N CYS A 177 -4.83 5.90 27.71
CA CYS A 177 -5.75 5.35 28.70
C CYS A 177 -5.81 3.80 28.63
N LEU A 178 -5.78 3.21 27.43
CA LEU A 178 -5.75 1.75 27.24
C LEU A 178 -4.41 1.10 27.65
N GLN A 179 -3.28 1.81 27.53
CA GLN A 179 -1.98 1.32 28.03
C GLN A 179 -1.98 1.03 29.54
N THR A 180 -2.91 1.61 30.30
CA THR A 180 -3.03 1.37 31.75
C THR A 180 -3.71 0.03 32.08
N THR A 181 -4.24 -0.71 31.08
CA THR A 181 -4.87 -2.04 31.28
C THR A 181 -4.14 -3.14 30.52
N LEU A 182 -2.82 -3.27 30.73
CA LEU A 182 -2.06 -4.45 30.32
C LEU A 182 -2.32 -5.59 31.33
N HIS A 183 -3.17 -6.55 30.99
CA HIS A 183 -3.26 -7.82 31.73
C HIS A 183 -2.31 -8.85 31.13
N LEU A 184 -1.24 -9.15 31.87
CA LEU A 184 -0.39 -10.31 31.61
C LEU A 184 -1.20 -11.57 31.96
N ASN A 185 -1.34 -12.49 31.01
CA ASN A 185 -1.79 -13.85 31.35
C ASN A 185 -0.63 -14.59 32.07
N ASN A 186 -0.95 -15.61 32.87
CA ASN A 186 -0.04 -16.47 33.64
C ASN A 186 1.12 -17.11 32.83
N ASN A 187 1.10 -17.00 31.50
CA ASN A 187 2.13 -17.50 30.59
C ASN A 187 3.01 -16.39 29.96
N ASN A 188 2.96 -15.14 30.46
CA ASN A 188 3.75 -14.00 29.95
C ASN A 188 3.57 -13.66 28.45
N ASN A 189 2.48 -14.10 27.83
CA ASN A 189 2.15 -13.70 26.47
C ASN A 189 1.41 -12.35 26.48
N LEU A 190 1.94 -11.37 25.73
CA LEU A 190 1.31 -10.08 25.51
C LEU A 190 0.12 -10.25 24.56
N TYR A 191 -1.09 -10.01 25.05
CA TYR A 191 -2.30 -9.94 24.24
C TYR A 191 -2.76 -8.49 24.20
N ILE A 192 -2.88 -7.93 22.99
CA ILE A 192 -3.64 -6.69 22.74
C ILE A 192 -4.97 -7.13 22.14
N PRO A 193 -6.03 -7.31 22.94
CA PRO A 193 -7.35 -7.54 22.38
C PRO A 193 -7.81 -6.23 21.72
N MET A 194 -7.78 -6.20 20.39
CA MET A 194 -8.40 -5.12 19.61
C MET A 194 -9.92 -5.32 19.70
N TYR A 195 -10.55 -4.68 20.68
CA TYR A 195 -12.00 -4.63 20.77
C TYR A 195 -12.51 -3.63 19.72
N ILE A 196 -12.92 -4.14 18.56
CA ILE A 196 -13.79 -3.38 17.65
C ILE A 196 -15.18 -3.44 18.26
N PHE A 197 -15.56 -2.39 19.00
CA PHE A 197 -16.94 -2.24 19.46
C PHE A 197 -17.83 -2.01 18.25
N PHE A 198 -18.69 -2.98 17.95
CA PHE A 198 -19.89 -2.76 17.15
C PHE A 198 -21.04 -2.53 18.14
N GLU A 199 -21.51 -1.28 18.24
CA GLU A 199 -22.90 -0.99 18.61
C GLU A 199 -23.65 -0.49 17.37
#